data_AF-A0AAU5KRA3-F1
#
_entry.id   AF-A0AAU5KRA3-F1
#
_cell.length_a   1.000
_cell.length_b   1.000
_cell.length_c   1.000
_cell.angle_alpha   90.00
_cell.angle_beta   90.00
_cell.angle_gamma   90.00
#
_symmetry.space_group_name_H-M   'P 1'
#
loop_
_entity.id
_entity.type
_entity.pdbx_description
1 polymer ?
#
loop_
_entity_poly.entity_id
_entity_poly.type
_entity_poly.pdbx_seq_one_letter_code
_entity_poly.pdbx_strand_id
1 'polypeptide(L)'
;MLEEHFTPVDEPLADLARRLLAARTGGWTEDGARALVDGLGLRRAGPADGASPDGPRLRPVGPSERRYAEGRAHLELAVPAGRGGPDAAGHVLAFGRARTELTDELGEASVIGSYGSLGPYYGPTPAWGAPFLRWRGPHDTLELRAGRRGPELVLRPTAPLEDWYLGLGHGEENAIGGFLGTRRAPSTAGMSLPGRWSARSWETVTGALAAFLTTLPAEFAALGIAKVMRLYGRTGGGAPRLFDIDADSRLMLASFADHDADPAAAGWGTVAEHPGTRETWADDHEPRWRLDAGGPGEPDGRALAGTLVATARAAGVATPGDLLLGSEAEDIGPYRVTFHGLGLATV
;
A
#
# COMPACT_ATOMS: atom_id res chain seq x y z
N MET A 1 23.41 -12.69 15.76
CA MET A 1 23.71 -13.34 14.46
C MET A 1 22.86 -12.63 13.43
N LEU A 2 23.49 -11.88 12.54
CA LEU A 2 22.82 -11.24 11.40
C LEU A 2 22.73 -12.30 10.30
N GLU A 3 21.51 -12.74 9.96
CA GLU A 3 21.30 -13.60 8.78
C GLU A 3 21.43 -12.74 7.52
N GLU A 4 22.52 -12.93 6.78
CA GLU A 4 22.76 -12.30 5.49
C GLU A 4 21.61 -12.63 4.52
N HIS A 5 21.02 -11.61 3.90
CA HIS A 5 19.91 -11.75 2.97
C HIS A 5 20.43 -12.08 1.57
N PHE A 6 20.33 -13.35 1.19
CA PHE A 6 20.69 -13.79 -0.16
C PHE A 6 19.58 -13.41 -1.14
N THR A 7 19.88 -12.43 -2.00
CA THR A 7 19.21 -12.29 -3.31
C THR A 7 19.44 -13.57 -4.13
N PRO A 8 18.70 -13.84 -5.23
CA PRO A 8 19.06 -14.91 -6.16
C PRO A 8 20.46 -14.75 -6.81
N VAL A 9 21.21 -13.71 -6.42
CA VAL A 9 22.58 -13.36 -6.84
C VAL A 9 23.61 -13.56 -5.71
N ASP A 10 23.22 -14.14 -4.58
CA ASP A 10 24.06 -14.36 -3.40
C ASP A 10 24.82 -13.11 -2.90
N GLU A 11 24.22 -11.93 -3.04
CA GLU A 11 24.76 -10.65 -2.55
C GLU A 11 23.77 -9.93 -1.62
N PRO A 12 24.25 -9.02 -0.74
CA PRO A 12 23.41 -8.13 0.05
C PRO A 12 22.48 -7.28 -0.82
N LEU A 13 21.27 -7.02 -0.32
CA LEU A 13 20.26 -6.26 -1.06
C LEU A 13 20.67 -4.79 -1.25
N ALA A 14 21.37 -4.22 -0.27
CA ALA A 14 21.96 -2.88 -0.35
C ALA A 14 22.93 -2.73 -1.55
N ASP A 15 23.76 -3.75 -1.80
CA ASP A 15 24.72 -3.76 -2.91
C ASP A 15 24.00 -3.82 -4.25
N LEU A 16 22.99 -4.70 -4.37
CA LEU A 16 22.13 -4.76 -5.54
C LEU A 16 21.47 -3.41 -5.83
N ALA A 17 20.93 -2.76 -4.79
CA ALA A 17 20.25 -1.48 -4.92
C ALA A 17 21.17 -0.37 -5.44
N ARG A 18 22.40 -0.29 -4.91
CA ARG A 18 23.41 0.65 -5.42
C ARG A 18 23.75 0.39 -6.88
N ARG A 19 23.95 -0.89 -7.25
CA ARG A 19 24.26 -1.26 -8.63
C ARG A 19 23.10 -0.90 -9.57
N LEU A 20 21.86 -1.15 -9.16
CA LEU A 20 20.67 -0.77 -9.94
C LEU A 20 20.55 0.74 -10.12
N LEU A 21 20.76 1.54 -9.08
CA LEU A 21 20.72 3.01 -9.16
C LEU A 21 21.84 3.59 -10.02
N ALA A 22 23.02 2.96 -10.03
CA ALA A 22 24.14 3.38 -10.86
C ALA A 22 24.07 2.86 -12.31
N ALA A 23 23.16 1.94 -12.60
CA ALA A 23 23.12 1.26 -13.87
C ALA A 23 22.60 2.16 -15.00
N ARG A 24 23.17 2.00 -16.19
CA ARG A 24 22.68 2.66 -17.39
C ARG A 24 21.57 1.82 -18.01
N THR A 25 20.35 2.31 -17.95
CA THR A 25 19.16 1.62 -18.48
C THR A 25 19.05 1.67 -20.01
N GLY A 26 19.89 2.47 -20.67
CA GLY A 26 19.89 2.64 -22.14
C GLY A 26 18.55 3.13 -22.67
N GLY A 27 17.86 3.97 -21.88
CA GLY A 27 16.53 4.48 -22.20
C GLY A 27 15.44 3.40 -22.28
N TRP A 28 15.67 2.22 -21.67
CA TRP A 28 14.72 1.09 -21.70
C TRP A 28 14.38 0.57 -23.10
N THR A 29 15.28 0.80 -24.05
CA THR A 29 15.27 0.14 -25.34
C THR A 29 15.55 -1.36 -25.17
N GLU A 30 15.26 -2.16 -26.20
CA GLU A 30 15.54 -3.60 -26.18
C GLU A 30 17.02 -3.89 -25.90
N ASP A 31 17.93 -3.21 -26.62
CA ASP A 31 19.38 -3.38 -26.45
C ASP A 31 19.88 -2.78 -25.12
N GLY A 32 19.32 -1.65 -24.70
CA GLY A 32 19.64 -1.03 -23.41
C GLY A 32 19.27 -1.91 -22.23
N ALA A 33 18.06 -2.48 -22.23
CA ALA A 33 17.61 -3.40 -21.19
C ALA A 33 18.40 -4.71 -21.20
N ARG A 34 18.85 -5.18 -22.37
CA ARG A 34 19.76 -6.33 -22.47
C ARG A 34 21.11 -6.05 -21.86
N ALA A 35 21.75 -4.95 -22.25
CA ALA A 35 23.02 -4.52 -21.70
C ALA A 35 22.94 -4.25 -20.18
N LEU A 36 21.82 -3.74 -19.69
CA LEU A 36 21.55 -3.56 -18.26
C LEU A 36 21.61 -4.90 -17.51
N VAL A 37 20.84 -5.90 -17.96
CA VAL A 37 20.78 -7.22 -17.31
C VAL A 37 22.16 -7.90 -17.36
N ASP A 38 22.81 -7.86 -18.53
CA ASP A 38 24.14 -8.47 -18.72
C ASP A 38 25.21 -7.76 -17.85
N GLY A 39 25.19 -6.43 -17.80
CA GLY A 39 26.12 -5.62 -17.01
C GLY A 39 25.94 -5.77 -15.50
N LEU A 40 24.73 -6.13 -15.04
CA LEU A 40 24.46 -6.46 -13.65
C LEU A 40 24.85 -7.91 -13.30
N GLY A 41 25.30 -8.72 -14.28
CA GLY A 41 25.60 -10.14 -14.07
C GLY A 41 24.35 -10.97 -13.73
N LEU A 42 23.16 -10.43 -13.99
CA LEU A 42 21.89 -11.08 -13.70
C LEU A 42 21.68 -12.19 -14.73
N ARG A 43 21.76 -13.45 -14.29
CA ARG A 43 21.51 -14.60 -15.18
C ARG A 43 20.07 -14.55 -15.68
N ARG A 44 19.88 -14.23 -16.96
CA ARG A 44 18.61 -14.42 -17.66
C ARG A 44 18.26 -15.90 -17.58
N ALA A 45 17.10 -16.22 -17.06
CA ALA A 45 16.51 -17.51 -17.33
C ALA A 45 16.11 -17.51 -18.82
N GLY A 46 16.82 -18.28 -19.64
CA GLY A 46 16.76 -18.19 -21.10
C GLY A 46 15.44 -18.68 -21.71
N PRO A 47 15.22 -18.51 -23.03
CA PRO A 47 13.95 -18.84 -23.69
C PRO A 47 13.64 -20.34 -23.81
N ALA A 48 14.57 -21.23 -23.45
CA ALA A 48 14.46 -22.68 -23.69
C ALA A 48 14.50 -23.55 -22.43
N ASP A 49 14.78 -22.99 -21.26
CA ASP A 49 14.70 -23.71 -19.98
C ASP A 49 13.91 -22.84 -19.02
N GLY A 50 12.78 -23.38 -18.56
CA GLY A 50 11.73 -22.71 -17.79
C GLY A 50 12.25 -21.55 -16.96
N ALA A 51 11.89 -20.33 -17.37
CA ALA A 51 12.33 -19.12 -16.70
C ALA A 51 12.09 -19.27 -15.20
N SER A 52 13.16 -19.32 -14.40
CA SER A 52 13.00 -19.52 -12.96
C SER A 52 12.07 -18.41 -12.46
N PRO A 53 10.90 -18.75 -11.91
CA PRO A 53 9.97 -17.74 -11.43
C PRO A 53 10.56 -16.91 -10.27
N ASP A 54 11.73 -17.30 -9.77
CA ASP A 54 12.53 -16.66 -8.73
C ASP A 54 13.74 -15.86 -9.27
N GLY A 55 13.81 -15.61 -10.58
CA GLY A 55 14.87 -14.82 -11.22
C GLY A 55 14.47 -13.38 -11.57
N PRO A 56 15.43 -12.56 -12.04
CA PRO A 56 15.19 -11.22 -12.60
C PRO A 56 14.25 -11.25 -13.81
N ARG A 57 13.35 -10.27 -13.91
CA ARG A 57 12.33 -10.19 -14.96
C ARG A 57 12.24 -8.79 -15.56
N LEU A 58 12.35 -8.74 -16.89
CA LEU A 58 12.01 -7.55 -17.66
C LEU A 58 10.52 -7.60 -18.03
N ARG A 59 9.78 -6.52 -17.74
CA ARG A 59 8.38 -6.39 -18.19
C ARG A 59 8.36 -5.67 -19.54
N PRO A 60 7.95 -6.33 -20.64
CA PRO A 60 7.82 -5.65 -21.93
C PRO A 60 6.66 -4.65 -21.92
N VAL A 61 6.73 -3.65 -22.79
CA VAL A 61 5.63 -2.73 -23.05
C VAL A 61 4.50 -3.47 -23.79
N GLY A 62 3.32 -3.52 -23.18
CA GLY A 62 2.15 -4.13 -23.78
C GLY A 62 1.42 -3.18 -24.75
N PRO A 63 0.38 -3.69 -25.43
CA PRO A 63 -0.40 -2.90 -26.39
C PRO A 63 -1.07 -1.66 -25.76
N SER A 64 -1.57 -1.77 -24.53
CA SER A 64 -2.25 -0.68 -23.81
C SER A 64 -1.30 0.40 -23.32
N GLU A 65 -0.05 0.05 -23.02
CA GLU A 65 0.98 0.99 -22.53
C GLU A 65 1.78 1.66 -23.65
N ARG A 66 1.73 1.13 -24.89
CA ARG A 66 2.56 1.60 -26.01
C ARG A 66 2.43 3.11 -26.28
N ARG A 67 1.23 3.68 -26.11
CA ARG A 67 1.00 5.12 -26.30
C ARG A 67 1.69 6.02 -25.27
N TYR A 68 2.11 5.45 -24.14
CA TYR A 68 2.72 6.16 -23.01
C TYR A 68 4.21 5.82 -22.82
N ALA A 69 4.68 4.73 -23.43
CA ALA A 69 6.03 4.25 -23.26
C ALA A 69 7.09 5.11 -24.00
N GLU A 70 6.69 6.03 -24.88
CA GLU A 70 7.59 6.95 -25.64
C GLU A 70 8.79 6.24 -26.30
N GLY A 71 8.53 5.11 -26.96
CA GLY A 71 9.58 4.34 -27.66
C GLY A 71 10.41 3.39 -26.78
N ARG A 72 10.10 3.29 -25.48
CA ARG A 72 10.66 2.24 -24.61
C ARG A 72 10.15 0.85 -25.04
N ALA A 73 10.99 -0.16 -24.91
CA ALA A 73 10.63 -1.57 -25.14
C ALA A 73 10.19 -2.28 -23.84
N HIS A 74 10.70 -1.81 -22.71
CA HIS A 74 10.43 -2.36 -21.39
C HIS A 74 9.93 -1.29 -20.41
N LEU A 75 9.09 -1.71 -19.47
CA LEU A 75 8.49 -0.85 -18.44
C LEU A 75 9.29 -0.88 -17.13
N GLU A 76 9.91 -2.01 -16.82
CA GLU A 76 10.63 -2.22 -15.57
C GLU A 76 11.54 -3.45 -15.65
N LEU A 77 12.54 -3.47 -14.76
CA LEU A 77 13.32 -4.64 -14.36
C LEU A 77 12.97 -4.95 -12.90
N ALA A 78 12.37 -6.12 -12.63
CA ALA A 78 12.08 -6.60 -11.29
C ALA A 78 13.06 -7.70 -10.88
N VAL A 79 13.68 -7.57 -9.72
CA VAL A 79 14.60 -8.55 -9.13
C VAL A 79 14.05 -8.99 -7.77
N PRO A 80 13.92 -10.30 -7.49
CA PRO A 80 13.52 -10.75 -6.16
C PRO A 80 14.48 -10.26 -5.09
N ALA A 81 13.95 -9.65 -4.03
CA ALA A 81 14.70 -9.07 -2.92
C ALA A 81 14.67 -9.94 -1.65
N GLY A 82 14.06 -11.12 -1.74
CA GLY A 82 13.94 -12.07 -0.64
C GLY A 82 12.71 -12.97 -0.83
N ARG A 83 12.59 -13.98 0.03
CA ARG A 83 11.45 -14.89 0.04
C ARG A 83 10.55 -14.58 1.24
N GLY A 84 9.26 -14.43 0.97
CA GLY A 84 8.22 -14.37 1.99
C GLY A 84 8.01 -15.73 2.66
N GLY A 85 7.44 -15.71 3.85
CA GLY A 85 6.92 -16.92 4.49
C GLY A 85 5.65 -17.46 3.82
N PRO A 86 5.06 -18.53 4.37
CA PRO A 86 3.86 -19.16 3.82
C PRO A 86 2.58 -18.32 3.99
N ASP A 87 2.62 -17.29 4.83
CA ASP A 87 1.49 -16.46 5.24
C ASP A 87 1.83 -14.95 5.15
N ALA A 88 0.81 -14.11 5.38
CA ALA A 88 0.96 -12.65 5.31
C ALA A 88 2.00 -12.14 6.32
N ALA A 89 2.06 -12.68 7.54
CA ALA A 89 3.05 -12.31 8.54
C ALA A 89 4.49 -12.58 8.06
N GLY A 90 4.73 -13.73 7.45
CA GLY A 90 6.03 -14.05 6.86
C GLY A 90 6.42 -13.13 5.69
N HIS A 91 5.45 -12.68 4.89
CA HIS A 91 5.69 -11.66 3.86
C HIS A 91 6.03 -10.30 4.46
N VAL A 92 5.30 -9.87 5.49
CA VAL A 92 5.55 -8.64 6.23
C VAL A 92 6.96 -8.61 6.82
N LEU A 93 7.39 -9.71 7.46
CA LEU A 93 8.74 -9.82 8.02
C LEU A 93 9.82 -9.72 6.94
N ALA A 94 9.65 -10.43 5.82
CA ALA A 94 10.59 -10.38 4.71
C ALA A 94 10.68 -8.97 4.09
N PHE A 95 9.54 -8.32 3.88
CA PHE A 95 9.49 -6.95 3.37
C PHE A 95 10.10 -5.94 4.35
N GLY A 96 9.77 -6.04 5.65
CA GLY A 96 10.28 -5.16 6.69
C GLY A 96 11.79 -5.21 6.83
N ARG A 97 12.40 -6.40 6.71
CA ARG A 97 13.86 -6.56 6.67
C ARG A 97 14.48 -5.87 5.46
N ALA A 98 13.94 -6.12 4.27
CA ALA A 98 14.39 -5.46 3.04
C ALA A 98 14.25 -3.93 3.12
N ARG A 99 13.15 -3.43 3.70
CA ARG A 99 12.94 -2.00 3.96
C ARG A 99 14.04 -1.45 4.86
N THR A 100 14.30 -2.07 6.02
CA THR A 100 15.32 -1.59 6.96
C THR A 100 16.69 -1.53 6.29
N GLU A 101 17.13 -2.60 5.63
CA GLU A 101 18.42 -2.65 4.94
C GLU A 101 18.54 -1.56 3.86
N LEU A 102 17.51 -1.36 3.04
CA LEU A 102 17.52 -0.34 2.00
C LEU A 102 17.44 1.09 2.55
N THR A 103 16.68 1.31 3.62
CA THR A 103 16.61 2.62 4.28
C THR A 103 17.94 2.97 4.94
N ASP A 104 18.64 2.00 5.53
CA ASP A 104 19.97 2.22 6.12
C ASP A 104 21.01 2.60 5.06
N GLU A 105 20.95 1.98 3.87
CA GLU A 105 21.89 2.26 2.78
C GLU A 105 21.55 3.52 1.96
N LEU A 106 20.28 3.67 1.57
CA LEU A 106 19.84 4.71 0.62
C LEU A 106 19.25 5.94 1.32
N GLY A 107 19.06 5.87 2.63
CA GLY A 107 18.27 6.81 3.39
C GLY A 107 16.77 6.63 3.18
N GLU A 108 16.01 7.50 3.83
CA GLU A 108 14.55 7.54 3.75
C GLU A 108 14.04 7.71 2.31
N ALA A 109 13.06 6.88 1.94
CA ALA A 109 12.43 6.89 0.62
C ALA A 109 11.78 8.26 0.32
N SER A 110 11.61 8.57 -0.97
CA SER A 110 10.93 9.79 -1.40
C SER A 110 9.41 9.63 -1.41
N VAL A 111 8.96 8.39 -1.64
CA VAL A 111 7.54 8.02 -1.74
C VAL A 111 7.34 6.69 -1.01
N ILE A 112 6.22 6.57 -0.31
CA ILE A 112 5.72 5.32 0.27
C ILE A 112 4.29 5.11 -0.16
N GLY A 113 3.77 3.89 -0.05
CA GLY A 113 2.35 3.69 -0.30
C GLY A 113 1.94 2.24 -0.39
N SER A 114 0.69 2.07 -0.80
CA SER A 114 0.13 0.79 -1.22
C SER A 114 -0.60 0.99 -2.54
N TYR A 115 -0.45 0.04 -3.46
CA TYR A 115 -1.25 0.01 -4.69
C TYR A 115 -2.71 -0.43 -4.42
N GLY A 116 -3.02 -0.96 -3.23
CA GLY A 116 -4.34 -1.47 -2.87
C GLY A 116 -4.73 -2.71 -3.68
N SER A 117 -5.94 -2.71 -4.24
CA SER A 117 -6.44 -3.80 -5.10
C SER A 117 -6.02 -3.65 -6.56
N LEU A 118 -5.52 -2.48 -6.97
CA LEU A 118 -5.11 -2.17 -8.33
C LEU A 118 -3.59 -2.09 -8.38
N GLY A 119 -2.95 -3.22 -8.69
CA GLY A 119 -1.50 -3.29 -8.75
C GLY A 119 -0.92 -2.39 -9.83
N PRO A 120 0.41 -2.20 -9.84
CA PRO A 120 1.06 -1.45 -10.90
C PRO A 120 0.71 -2.11 -12.23
N TYR A 121 0.31 -1.31 -13.19
CA TYR A 121 -0.14 -1.77 -14.50
C TYR A 121 -1.37 -2.63 -14.58
N TYR A 122 -2.35 -2.33 -13.69
CA TYR A 122 -3.55 -3.13 -13.51
C TYR A 122 -3.20 -4.60 -13.28
N GLY A 123 -1.99 -4.81 -12.77
CA GLY A 123 -1.48 -6.10 -12.41
C GLY A 123 -2.22 -6.62 -11.19
N PRO A 124 -2.33 -7.94 -11.06
CA PRO A 124 -2.87 -8.55 -9.86
C PRO A 124 -1.98 -8.21 -8.66
N THR A 125 -2.59 -7.82 -7.55
CA THR A 125 -1.88 -7.57 -6.29
C THR A 125 -1.71 -8.85 -5.48
N PRO A 126 -0.65 -8.95 -4.66
CA PRO A 126 -0.53 -10.06 -3.72
C PRO A 126 -1.70 -10.05 -2.72
N ALA A 127 -2.18 -11.24 -2.35
CA ALA A 127 -3.31 -11.37 -1.44
C ALA A 127 -3.06 -10.78 -0.04
N TRP A 128 -1.79 -10.67 0.36
CA TRP A 128 -1.40 -10.08 1.65
C TRP A 128 -1.33 -8.54 1.63
N GLY A 129 -1.43 -7.90 0.46
CA GLY A 129 -1.30 -6.46 0.30
C GLY A 129 -0.30 -6.06 -0.78
N ALA A 130 -0.25 -4.75 -1.06
CA ALA A 130 0.63 -4.21 -2.10
C ALA A 130 1.49 -3.01 -1.64
N PRO A 131 2.19 -3.09 -0.48
CA PRO A 131 3.04 -2.00 0.00
C PRO A 131 4.24 -1.76 -0.92
N PHE A 132 4.71 -0.51 -0.96
CA PHE A 132 5.92 -0.12 -1.67
C PHE A 132 6.65 1.09 -1.04
N LEU A 133 7.95 1.19 -1.31
CA LEU A 133 8.79 2.37 -1.09
C LEU A 133 9.55 2.73 -2.37
N ARG A 134 9.75 4.03 -2.65
CA ARG A 134 10.47 4.50 -3.84
C ARG A 134 11.59 5.48 -3.52
N TRP A 135 12.77 5.21 -4.06
CA TRP A 135 13.89 6.12 -4.15
C TRP A 135 13.95 6.66 -5.58
N ARG A 136 13.41 7.87 -5.77
CA ARG A 136 13.32 8.52 -7.08
C ARG A 136 14.66 9.15 -7.44
N GLY A 137 15.23 8.72 -8.56
CA GLY A 137 16.34 9.39 -9.23
C GLY A 137 15.88 10.39 -10.29
N PRO A 138 16.80 11.04 -11.00
CA PRO A 138 16.48 11.98 -12.08
C PRO A 138 15.94 11.30 -13.35
N HIS A 139 16.25 10.02 -13.57
CA HIS A 139 15.89 9.28 -14.77
C HIS A 139 15.16 7.97 -14.45
N ASP A 140 15.61 7.29 -13.41
CA ASP A 140 15.09 5.99 -12.98
C ASP A 140 14.74 6.02 -11.49
N THR A 141 13.67 5.33 -11.15
CA THR A 141 13.15 5.15 -9.80
C THR A 141 13.40 3.71 -9.39
N LEU A 142 14.04 3.53 -8.23
CA LEU A 142 14.14 2.24 -7.57
C LEU A 142 12.96 2.09 -6.61
N GLU A 143 12.22 0.99 -6.73
CA GLU A 143 11.07 0.67 -5.88
C GLU A 143 11.30 -0.68 -5.17
N LEU A 144 11.17 -0.70 -3.85
CA LEU A 144 10.88 -1.93 -3.12
C LEU A 144 9.36 -2.12 -3.12
N ARG A 145 8.85 -3.21 -3.68
CA ARG A 145 7.41 -3.51 -3.68
C ARG A 145 7.11 -4.94 -3.25
N ALA A 146 5.88 -5.13 -2.80
CA ALA A 146 5.36 -6.46 -2.53
C ALA A 146 5.21 -7.29 -3.80
N GLY A 147 5.82 -8.47 -3.80
CA GLY A 147 5.63 -9.50 -4.80
C GLY A 147 4.82 -10.68 -4.23
N ARG A 148 4.39 -11.56 -5.14
CA ARG A 148 3.62 -12.76 -4.81
C ARG A 148 4.37 -13.76 -3.93
N ARG A 149 5.71 -13.75 -3.97
CA ARG A 149 6.58 -14.71 -3.28
C ARG A 149 7.49 -14.08 -2.24
N GLY A 150 7.38 -12.77 -2.04
CA GLY A 150 8.32 -11.99 -1.26
C GLY A 150 8.49 -10.59 -1.83
N PRO A 151 9.29 -9.74 -1.19
CA PRO A 151 9.62 -8.42 -1.71
C PRO A 151 10.38 -8.49 -3.04
N GLU A 152 10.17 -7.49 -3.88
CA GLU A 152 10.87 -7.31 -5.16
C GLU A 152 11.48 -5.92 -5.21
N LEU A 153 12.72 -5.85 -5.69
CA LEU A 153 13.39 -4.60 -6.01
C LEU A 153 13.24 -4.33 -7.50
N VAL A 154 12.67 -3.18 -7.83
CA VAL A 154 12.22 -2.84 -9.18
C VAL A 154 12.87 -1.55 -9.63
N LEU A 155 13.60 -1.61 -10.73
CA LEU A 155 14.09 -0.43 -11.42
C LEU A 155 13.14 -0.10 -12.57
N ARG A 156 12.77 1.17 -12.71
CA ARG A 156 11.89 1.65 -13.79
C ARG A 156 12.14 3.12 -14.11
N PRO A 157 11.70 3.64 -15.28
CA PRO A 157 11.76 5.07 -15.58
C PRO A 157 10.99 5.92 -14.56
N THR A 158 11.54 7.05 -14.15
CA THR A 158 10.89 8.01 -13.22
C THR A 158 9.72 8.75 -13.85
N ALA A 159 9.74 9.02 -15.15
CA ALA A 159 8.64 9.64 -15.89
C ALA A 159 8.71 9.23 -17.38
N PRO A 160 7.58 9.16 -18.11
CA PRO A 160 6.18 9.35 -17.69
C PRO A 160 5.54 8.06 -17.13
N LEU A 161 6.29 6.98 -16.97
CA LEU A 161 5.73 5.67 -16.58
C LEU A 161 5.38 5.57 -15.09
N GLU A 162 6.10 6.28 -14.21
CA GLU A 162 5.62 6.51 -12.85
C GLU A 162 4.29 7.27 -12.85
N ASP A 163 4.10 8.17 -13.83
CA ASP A 163 2.89 8.98 -14.01
C ASP A 163 1.73 8.19 -14.61
N TRP A 164 1.95 6.99 -15.15
CA TRP A 164 0.88 6.23 -15.75
C TRP A 164 -0.09 5.62 -14.71
N TYR A 165 0.37 5.43 -13.45
CA TYR A 165 -0.53 5.23 -12.30
C TYR A 165 -1.38 6.47 -11.97
N LEU A 166 -0.96 7.66 -12.43
CA LEU A 166 -1.58 8.95 -12.12
C LEU A 166 -2.53 9.42 -13.23
N GLY A 167 -2.25 9.04 -14.48
CA GLY A 167 -2.99 9.48 -15.68
C GLY A 167 -4.27 8.69 -15.98
N LEU A 168 -4.59 7.66 -15.22
CA LEU A 168 -5.80 6.85 -15.38
C LEU A 168 -6.62 6.90 -14.10
N GLY A 169 -7.90 7.31 -14.23
CA GLY A 169 -8.84 7.36 -13.11
C GLY A 169 -9.22 8.76 -12.62
N HIS A 170 -9.52 9.69 -13.53
CA HIS A 170 -10.21 10.92 -13.14
C HIS A 170 -11.71 10.64 -12.95
N GLY A 171 -12.16 10.61 -11.70
CA GLY A 171 -13.58 10.65 -11.33
C GLY A 171 -14.39 9.35 -11.48
N GLU A 172 -13.80 8.29 -12.04
CA GLU A 172 -14.39 6.95 -12.05
C GLU A 172 -14.22 6.26 -10.68
N GLU A 173 -15.30 5.69 -10.15
CA GLU A 173 -15.28 5.00 -8.86
C GLU A 173 -14.33 3.79 -8.91
N ASN A 174 -13.54 3.60 -7.84
CA ASN A 174 -12.52 2.55 -7.73
C ASN A 174 -11.43 2.59 -8.81
N ALA A 175 -11.28 3.67 -9.57
CA ALA A 175 -10.24 3.73 -10.61
C ALA A 175 -8.81 3.77 -10.06
N ILE A 176 -8.65 4.12 -8.78
CA ILE A 176 -7.38 4.15 -8.06
C ILE A 176 -7.59 3.52 -6.67
N GLY A 177 -6.69 2.60 -6.30
CA GLY A 177 -6.70 1.91 -5.00
C GLY A 177 -5.65 2.45 -4.02
N GLY A 178 -5.62 1.87 -2.82
CA GLY A 178 -4.53 2.05 -1.85
C GLY A 178 -4.29 3.50 -1.40
N PHE A 179 -3.02 3.84 -1.15
CA PHE A 179 -2.63 5.16 -0.69
C PHE A 179 -1.22 5.53 -1.17
N LEU A 180 -0.94 6.84 -1.24
CA LEU A 180 0.34 7.38 -1.64
C LEU A 180 0.82 8.43 -0.64
N GLY A 181 2.00 8.22 -0.09
CA GLY A 181 2.72 9.14 0.79
C GLY A 181 3.91 9.76 0.08
N THR A 182 4.06 11.08 0.18
CA THR A 182 5.19 11.79 -0.44
C THR A 182 5.93 12.62 0.61
N ARG A 183 7.25 12.57 0.56
CA ARG A 183 8.10 13.46 1.35
C ARG A 183 8.31 14.76 0.58
N ARG A 184 8.42 15.88 1.28
CA ARG A 184 8.91 17.14 0.68
C ARG A 184 10.41 17.02 0.42
N ALA A 185 10.80 16.79 -0.84
CA ALA A 185 12.20 16.65 -1.25
C ALA A 185 12.38 17.15 -2.70
N PRO A 186 13.61 17.50 -3.12
CA PRO A 186 13.86 17.83 -4.53
C PRO A 186 13.46 16.72 -5.49
N SER A 187 13.61 15.45 -5.07
CA SER A 187 13.23 14.26 -5.85
C SER A 187 11.71 14.10 -6.05
N THR A 188 10.87 14.84 -5.31
CA THR A 188 9.41 14.85 -5.46
C THR A 188 8.88 16.18 -6.00
N ALA A 189 9.77 17.15 -6.27
CA ALA A 189 9.39 18.42 -6.85
C ALA A 189 8.76 18.23 -8.23
N GLY A 190 7.59 18.82 -8.45
CA GLY A 190 6.85 18.71 -9.71
C GLY A 190 6.26 17.33 -9.98
N MET A 191 6.30 16.40 -9.00
CA MET A 191 5.62 15.11 -9.12
C MET A 191 4.11 15.34 -9.20
N SER A 192 3.46 14.73 -10.18
CA SER A 192 2.00 14.68 -10.22
C SER A 192 1.49 13.76 -9.11
N LEU A 193 0.30 14.03 -8.59
CA LEU A 193 -0.38 13.13 -7.65
C LEU A 193 -1.53 12.43 -8.37
N PRO A 194 -1.91 11.21 -7.95
CA PRO A 194 -3.02 10.51 -8.57
C PRO A 194 -4.30 11.34 -8.42
N GLY A 195 -5.21 11.18 -9.39
CA GLY A 195 -6.56 11.72 -9.26
C GLY A 195 -7.28 11.24 -7.99
N ARG A 196 -8.43 11.85 -7.72
CA ARG A 196 -9.36 11.37 -6.69
C ARG A 196 -10.66 10.92 -7.35
N TRP A 197 -11.33 9.99 -6.69
CA TRP A 197 -12.70 9.61 -6.98
C TRP A 197 -13.51 9.72 -5.69
N SER A 198 -14.84 9.70 -5.81
CA SER A 198 -15.75 9.80 -4.67
C SER A 198 -16.75 8.67 -4.73
N ALA A 199 -16.95 7.98 -3.61
CA ALA A 199 -17.96 6.94 -3.50
C ALA A 199 -19.36 7.53 -3.65
N ARG A 200 -20.14 6.98 -4.58
CA ARG A 200 -21.51 7.42 -4.91
C ARG A 200 -22.57 6.52 -4.29
N SER A 201 -22.18 5.35 -3.81
CA SER A 201 -23.08 4.37 -3.21
C SER A 201 -22.49 3.73 -1.94
N TRP A 202 -23.38 3.25 -1.06
CA TRP A 202 -22.98 2.49 0.13
C TRP A 202 -22.27 1.19 -0.25
N GLU A 203 -22.63 0.59 -1.38
CA GLU A 203 -21.95 -0.59 -1.92
C GLU A 203 -20.49 -0.27 -2.28
N THR A 204 -20.26 0.85 -2.99
CA THR A 204 -18.90 1.27 -3.37
C THR A 204 -18.02 1.50 -2.14
N VAL A 205 -18.50 2.27 -1.15
CA VAL A 205 -17.70 2.56 0.05
C VAL A 205 -17.50 1.30 0.90
N THR A 206 -18.48 0.40 0.97
CA THR A 206 -18.32 -0.89 1.66
C THR A 206 -17.24 -1.74 0.99
N GLY A 207 -17.25 -1.81 -0.35
CA GLY A 207 -16.22 -2.53 -1.11
C GLY A 207 -14.82 -1.94 -0.93
N ALA A 208 -14.71 -0.61 -0.97
CA ALA A 208 -13.46 0.12 -0.77
C ALA A 208 -12.90 -0.07 0.65
N LEU A 209 -13.75 0.09 1.69
CA LEU A 209 -13.39 -0.19 3.07
C LEU A 209 -13.00 -1.66 3.27
N ALA A 210 -13.71 -2.59 2.64
CA ALA A 210 -13.40 -4.01 2.76
C ALA A 210 -12.01 -4.33 2.19
N ALA A 211 -11.70 -3.80 1.00
CA ALA A 211 -10.38 -3.97 0.40
C ALA A 211 -9.29 -3.33 1.25
N PHE A 212 -9.54 -2.13 1.78
CA PHE A 212 -8.63 -1.42 2.67
C PHE A 212 -8.35 -2.21 3.96
N LEU A 213 -9.38 -2.57 4.71
CA LEU A 213 -9.26 -3.23 6.03
C LEU A 213 -8.66 -4.64 5.93
N THR A 214 -8.87 -5.34 4.81
CA THR A 214 -8.32 -6.70 4.61
C THR A 214 -6.79 -6.70 4.65
N THR A 215 -6.13 -5.73 4.01
CA THR A 215 -4.67 -5.72 3.87
C THR A 215 -3.97 -4.69 4.74
N LEU A 216 -4.72 -3.76 5.35
CA LEU A 216 -4.18 -2.68 6.16
C LEU A 216 -3.12 -3.10 7.20
N PRO A 217 -3.34 -4.09 8.09
CA PRO A 217 -2.32 -4.43 9.10
C PRO A 217 -1.04 -4.99 8.46
N ALA A 218 -1.15 -5.71 7.35
CA ALA A 218 0.01 -6.24 6.65
C ALA A 218 0.78 -5.11 5.94
N GLU A 219 0.07 -4.21 5.27
CA GLU A 219 0.68 -3.07 4.56
C GLU A 219 1.37 -2.11 5.53
N PHE A 220 0.71 -1.76 6.63
CA PHE A 220 1.27 -0.84 7.63
C PHE A 220 2.44 -1.47 8.37
N ALA A 221 2.35 -2.73 8.82
CA ALA A 221 3.47 -3.41 9.45
C ALA A 221 4.69 -3.54 8.50
N ALA A 222 4.47 -3.87 7.23
CA ALA A 222 5.54 -3.96 6.23
C ALA A 222 6.22 -2.60 5.99
N LEU A 223 5.46 -1.52 6.00
CA LEU A 223 5.98 -0.15 5.86
C LEU A 223 6.50 0.45 7.17
N GLY A 224 6.23 -0.17 8.32
CA GLY A 224 6.66 0.31 9.64
C GLY A 224 5.84 1.49 10.11
N ILE A 225 4.56 1.48 9.75
CA ILE A 225 3.59 2.51 10.07
C ILE A 225 2.76 2.02 11.26
N ALA A 226 2.70 2.84 12.30
CA ALA A 226 1.76 2.71 13.41
C ALA A 226 0.87 3.95 13.40
N LYS A 227 -0.44 3.78 13.22
CA LYS A 227 -1.34 4.93 13.07
C LYS A 227 -2.78 4.60 13.45
N VAL A 228 -3.35 5.51 14.25
CA VAL A 228 -4.80 5.63 14.45
C VAL A 228 -5.36 6.64 13.44
N MET A 229 -6.28 6.17 12.59
CA MET A 229 -7.03 6.98 11.64
C MET A 229 -8.46 7.16 12.14
N ARG A 230 -8.98 8.39 12.11
CA ARG A 230 -10.36 8.64 12.53
C ARG A 230 -11.28 8.79 11.35
N LEU A 231 -12.47 8.25 11.49
CA LEU A 231 -13.58 8.47 10.57
C LEU A 231 -14.65 9.29 11.26
N TYR A 232 -15.11 10.32 10.56
CA TYR A 232 -16.18 11.21 10.98
C TYR A 232 -17.40 10.99 10.08
N GLY A 233 -18.58 11.26 10.61
CA GLY A 233 -19.83 11.17 9.86
C GLY A 233 -20.58 12.47 9.91
N ARG A 234 -20.82 13.11 8.77
CA ARG A 234 -21.67 14.30 8.71
C ARG A 234 -23.13 13.90 8.93
N THR A 235 -23.73 14.53 9.92
CA THR A 235 -25.14 14.41 10.31
C THR A 235 -25.76 15.81 10.35
N GLY A 236 -27.07 15.90 10.60
CA GLY A 236 -27.75 17.20 10.75
C GLY A 236 -27.21 18.06 11.90
N GLY A 237 -26.49 17.46 12.87
CA GLY A 237 -25.94 18.14 14.04
C GLY A 237 -24.45 18.47 13.98
N GLY A 238 -23.73 18.08 12.92
CA GLY A 238 -22.28 18.29 12.79
C GLY A 238 -21.58 17.14 12.09
N ALA A 239 -20.28 16.96 12.36
CA ALA A 239 -19.51 15.80 11.89
C ALA A 239 -18.82 15.12 13.08
N PRO A 240 -19.56 14.44 13.98
CA PRO A 240 -18.95 13.72 15.08
C PRO A 240 -18.00 12.63 14.58
N ARG A 241 -16.99 12.34 15.41
CA ARG A 241 -16.14 11.15 15.24
C ARG A 241 -17.00 9.92 15.43
N LEU A 242 -16.96 9.01 14.47
CA LEU A 242 -17.69 7.75 14.53
C LEU A 242 -16.76 6.60 14.87
N PHE A 243 -15.57 6.56 14.26
CA PHE A 243 -14.67 5.43 14.41
C PHE A 243 -13.22 5.87 14.58
N ASP A 244 -12.48 5.04 15.29
CA ASP A 244 -11.04 4.92 15.09
C ASP A 244 -10.72 3.59 14.40
N ILE A 245 -9.76 3.66 13.49
CA ILE A 245 -9.09 2.54 12.87
C ILE A 245 -7.63 2.61 13.32
N ASP A 246 -7.27 1.79 14.31
CA ASP A 246 -5.90 1.63 14.74
C ASP A 246 -5.23 0.51 13.94
N ALA A 247 -4.16 0.85 13.23
CA ALA A 247 -3.37 -0.09 12.48
C ALA A 247 -1.90 0.10 12.84
N ASP A 248 -1.34 -0.90 13.51
CA ASP A 248 0.09 -1.06 13.76
C ASP A 248 0.46 -2.52 13.41
N SER A 249 0.76 -3.35 14.40
CA SER A 249 0.97 -4.79 14.24
C SER A 249 -0.34 -5.58 14.16
N ARG A 250 -1.46 -4.94 14.55
CA ARG A 250 -2.82 -5.47 14.54
C ARG A 250 -3.77 -4.41 14.03
N LEU A 251 -4.90 -4.84 13.50
CA LEU A 251 -6.03 -3.99 13.18
C LEU A 251 -7.01 -3.99 14.35
N MET A 252 -7.23 -2.83 14.95
CA MET A 252 -8.24 -2.64 15.98
C MET A 252 -9.19 -1.52 15.57
N LEU A 253 -10.47 -1.69 15.86
CA LEU A 253 -11.49 -0.69 15.60
C LEU A 253 -12.15 -0.27 16.89
N ALA A 254 -12.53 0.99 16.97
CA ALA A 254 -13.35 1.50 18.04
C ALA A 254 -14.50 2.33 17.48
N SER A 255 -15.68 2.20 18.10
CA SER A 255 -16.84 3.01 17.78
C SER A 255 -17.12 4.03 18.89
N PHE A 256 -17.30 5.28 18.44
CA PHE A 256 -17.72 6.45 19.20
C PHE A 256 -19.14 6.88 18.82
N ALA A 257 -19.80 6.12 17.95
CA ALA A 257 -21.12 6.44 17.47
C ALA A 257 -22.17 6.18 18.56
N ASP A 258 -22.90 7.23 18.94
CA ASP A 258 -24.14 7.10 19.69
C ASP A 258 -25.27 6.66 18.73
N HIS A 259 -25.79 5.46 18.92
CA HIS A 259 -26.89 4.93 18.11
C HIS A 259 -27.77 3.96 18.91
N ASP A 260 -29.05 3.88 18.51
CA ASP A 260 -30.03 2.96 19.11
C ASP A 260 -29.88 1.50 18.62
N ALA A 261 -29.00 1.24 17.66
CA ALA A 261 -28.76 -0.11 17.16
C ALA A 261 -28.03 -0.99 18.19
N ASP A 262 -28.40 -2.27 18.26
CA ASP A 262 -27.72 -3.27 19.09
C ASP A 262 -26.26 -3.45 18.60
N PRO A 263 -25.26 -2.99 19.38
CA PRO A 263 -23.86 -3.02 18.97
C PRO A 263 -23.33 -4.44 18.81
N ALA A 264 -23.79 -5.38 19.65
CA ALA A 264 -23.38 -6.78 19.57
C ALA A 264 -23.90 -7.45 18.29
N ALA A 265 -25.16 -7.16 17.91
CA ALA A 265 -25.71 -7.63 16.65
C ALA A 265 -25.01 -7.04 15.42
N ALA A 266 -24.45 -5.83 15.53
CA ALA A 266 -23.61 -5.22 14.50
C ALA A 266 -22.18 -5.77 14.48
N GLY A 267 -21.82 -6.65 15.41
CA GLY A 267 -20.51 -7.31 15.50
C GLY A 267 -19.52 -6.63 16.44
N TRP A 268 -19.92 -5.61 17.21
CA TRP A 268 -19.05 -4.95 18.18
C TRP A 268 -18.97 -5.73 19.50
N GLY A 269 -17.80 -5.74 20.12
CA GLY A 269 -17.59 -6.22 21.48
C GLY A 269 -17.22 -5.09 22.45
N THR A 270 -17.06 -5.45 23.72
CA THR A 270 -16.58 -4.59 24.79
C THR A 270 -15.08 -4.73 25.00
N VAL A 271 -14.47 -3.86 25.83
CA VAL A 271 -13.07 -4.03 26.26
C VAL A 271 -12.84 -5.35 27.02
N ALA A 272 -13.85 -5.88 27.71
CA ALA A 272 -13.73 -7.16 28.40
C ALA A 272 -13.61 -8.34 27.41
N GLU A 273 -14.27 -8.23 26.25
CA GLU A 273 -14.19 -9.20 25.16
C GLU A 273 -12.94 -9.00 24.30
N HIS A 274 -12.45 -7.76 24.19
CA HIS A 274 -11.25 -7.39 23.44
C HIS A 274 -10.22 -6.64 24.31
N PRO A 275 -9.61 -7.30 25.32
CA PRO A 275 -8.74 -6.64 26.30
C PRO A 275 -7.49 -5.99 25.70
N GLY A 276 -6.99 -6.49 24.57
CA GLY A 276 -5.83 -5.92 23.86
C GLY A 276 -6.05 -4.48 23.37
N THR A 277 -7.30 -4.06 23.20
CA THR A 277 -7.65 -2.70 22.75
C THR A 277 -7.51 -1.64 23.85
N ARG A 278 -7.31 -2.05 25.11
CA ARG A 278 -7.24 -1.14 26.27
C ARG A 278 -6.02 -0.21 26.21
N GLU A 279 -4.91 -0.67 25.64
CA GLU A 279 -3.69 0.12 25.55
C GLU A 279 -3.86 1.33 24.61
N THR A 280 -4.57 1.15 23.49
CA THR A 280 -4.87 2.23 22.54
C THR A 280 -5.96 3.17 23.06
N TRP A 281 -7.04 2.62 23.64
CA TRP A 281 -8.14 3.42 24.18
C TRP A 281 -8.39 3.07 25.65
N ALA A 282 -8.02 3.98 26.55
CA ALA A 282 -8.25 3.82 27.99
C ALA A 282 -9.75 3.76 28.34
N ASP A 283 -10.07 3.22 29.52
CA ASP A 283 -11.45 3.08 30.00
C ASP A 283 -11.94 4.38 30.65
N ASP A 284 -12.31 5.34 29.82
CA ASP A 284 -12.70 6.69 30.26
C ASP A 284 -14.18 6.99 29.91
N HIS A 285 -14.97 5.93 29.74
CA HIS A 285 -16.37 5.88 29.26
C HIS A 285 -16.59 5.88 27.74
N GLU A 286 -15.55 6.16 26.93
CA GLU A 286 -15.57 6.04 25.46
C GLU A 286 -14.16 5.67 24.92
N PRO A 287 -14.04 4.84 23.87
CA PRO A 287 -15.10 4.14 23.17
C PRO A 287 -15.59 2.91 23.96
N ARG A 288 -16.92 2.73 23.98
CA ARG A 288 -17.56 1.59 24.64
C ARG A 288 -17.46 0.31 23.82
N TRP A 289 -17.42 0.45 22.50
CA TRP A 289 -17.52 -0.63 21.53
C TRP A 289 -16.25 -0.75 20.72
N ARG A 290 -15.74 -1.97 20.60
CA ARG A 290 -14.39 -2.26 20.11
C ARG A 290 -14.38 -3.56 19.34
N LEU A 291 -13.39 -3.69 18.46
CA LEU A 291 -13.07 -4.91 17.74
C LEU A 291 -11.55 -5.07 17.67
N ASP A 292 -11.06 -6.26 18.00
CA ASP A 292 -9.72 -6.70 17.60
C ASP A 292 -9.87 -7.59 16.37
N ALA A 293 -9.48 -7.08 15.21
CA ALA A 293 -9.57 -7.77 13.93
C ALA A 293 -8.33 -8.59 13.58
N GLY A 294 -7.32 -8.61 14.45
CA GLY A 294 -6.16 -9.47 14.28
C GLY A 294 -4.97 -8.85 13.54
N GLY A 295 -3.95 -9.67 13.32
CA GLY A 295 -2.71 -9.33 12.63
C GLY A 295 -2.78 -9.49 11.10
N PRO A 296 -1.64 -9.41 10.40
CA PRO A 296 -1.55 -9.60 8.95
C PRO A 296 -2.25 -10.88 8.46
N GLY A 297 -3.25 -10.72 7.57
CA GLY A 297 -3.98 -11.83 6.93
C GLY A 297 -5.15 -12.39 7.74
N GLU A 298 -5.40 -11.88 8.95
CA GLU A 298 -6.52 -12.30 9.81
C GLU A 298 -7.84 -11.53 9.56
N PRO A 299 -7.85 -10.22 9.22
CA PRO A 299 -9.09 -9.47 9.10
C PRO A 299 -10.04 -10.00 8.01
N ASP A 300 -11.31 -10.21 8.39
CA ASP A 300 -12.42 -10.26 7.42
C ASP A 300 -12.85 -8.83 7.08
N GLY A 301 -12.17 -8.22 6.11
CA GLY A 301 -12.46 -6.84 5.72
C GLY A 301 -13.90 -6.63 5.28
N ARG A 302 -14.57 -7.66 4.72
CA ARG A 302 -15.99 -7.54 4.32
C ARG A 302 -16.90 -7.42 5.53
N ALA A 303 -16.71 -8.28 6.53
CA ALA A 303 -17.47 -8.23 7.77
C ALA A 303 -17.25 -6.89 8.48
N LEU A 304 -15.99 -6.47 8.63
CA LEU A 304 -15.62 -5.21 9.28
C LEU A 304 -16.20 -3.99 8.57
N ALA A 305 -16.09 -3.93 7.24
CA ALA A 305 -16.67 -2.84 6.46
C ALA A 305 -18.19 -2.80 6.57
N GLY A 306 -18.85 -3.96 6.58
CA GLY A 306 -20.28 -4.09 6.83
C GLY A 306 -20.68 -3.51 8.19
N THR A 307 -19.94 -3.87 9.25
CA THR A 307 -20.12 -3.33 10.60
C THR A 307 -19.97 -1.80 10.63
N LEU A 308 -18.89 -1.25 10.06
CA LEU A 308 -18.66 0.19 10.02
C LEU A 308 -19.76 0.94 9.28
N VAL A 309 -20.17 0.46 8.09
CA VAL A 309 -21.21 1.12 7.28
C VAL A 309 -22.59 1.01 7.93
N ALA A 310 -22.95 -0.15 8.48
CA ALA A 310 -24.20 -0.31 9.22
C ALA A 310 -24.26 0.65 10.42
N THR A 311 -23.15 0.75 11.16
CA THR A 311 -23.01 1.63 12.32
C THR A 311 -23.10 3.11 11.92
N ALA A 312 -22.42 3.54 10.86
CA ALA A 312 -22.49 4.92 10.36
C ALA A 312 -23.91 5.31 9.94
N ARG A 313 -24.62 4.40 9.27
CA ARG A 313 -26.01 4.62 8.87
C ARG A 313 -26.94 4.70 10.08
N ALA A 314 -26.75 3.85 11.09
CA ALA A 314 -27.50 3.90 12.34
C ALA A 314 -27.24 5.20 13.12
N ALA A 315 -26.03 5.75 13.03
CA ALA A 315 -25.65 7.05 13.60
C ALA A 315 -26.18 8.26 12.81
N GLY A 316 -26.94 8.04 11.73
CA GLY A 316 -27.58 9.11 10.96
C GLY A 316 -26.76 9.67 9.80
N VAL A 317 -25.68 9.01 9.39
CA VAL A 317 -24.97 9.38 8.15
C VAL A 317 -25.83 9.00 6.94
N ALA A 318 -26.30 10.01 6.21
CA ALA A 318 -27.28 9.82 5.15
C ALA A 318 -26.67 9.25 3.86
N THR A 319 -25.49 9.73 3.47
CA THR A 319 -24.85 9.37 2.20
C THR A 319 -23.38 8.96 2.38
N PRO A 320 -22.80 8.19 1.44
CA PRO A 320 -21.38 7.82 1.50
C PRO A 320 -20.43 9.03 1.53
N GLY A 321 -20.78 10.13 0.83
CA GLY A 321 -20.00 11.37 0.83
C GLY A 321 -20.03 12.15 2.14
N ASP A 322 -20.87 11.73 3.09
CA ASP A 322 -20.91 12.24 4.46
C ASP A 322 -20.01 11.43 5.40
N LEU A 323 -19.41 10.32 4.95
CA LEU A 323 -18.32 9.66 5.67
C LEU A 323 -16.99 10.33 5.30
N LEU A 324 -16.23 10.72 6.31
CA LEU A 324 -15.08 11.61 6.16
C LEU A 324 -13.87 11.02 6.87
N LEU A 325 -12.69 11.14 6.28
CA LEU A 325 -11.42 10.77 6.89
C LEU A 325 -10.82 11.98 7.61
N GLY A 326 -10.38 11.82 8.86
CA GLY A 326 -9.67 12.87 9.59
C GLY A 326 -8.34 13.21 8.93
N SER A 327 -8.02 14.50 8.83
CA SER A 327 -6.78 15.01 8.24
C SER A 327 -5.52 14.54 8.97
N GLU A 328 -5.62 14.13 10.23
CA GLU A 328 -4.51 13.51 10.95
C GLU A 328 -4.05 12.19 10.32
N ALA A 329 -4.91 11.50 9.55
CA ALA A 329 -4.53 10.32 8.79
C ALA A 329 -3.51 10.64 7.68
N GLU A 330 -3.49 11.88 7.19
CA GLU A 330 -2.62 12.29 6.10
C GLU A 330 -1.15 12.52 6.54
N ASP A 331 -0.84 12.48 7.83
CA ASP A 331 0.53 12.68 8.32
C ASP A 331 1.12 11.37 8.88
N ILE A 332 2.07 10.79 8.15
CA ILE A 332 2.81 9.58 8.54
C ILE A 332 4.31 9.89 8.53
N GLY A 333 4.88 10.14 9.71
CA GLY A 333 6.29 10.53 9.85
C GLY A 333 6.63 11.72 8.95
N PRO A 334 7.62 11.61 8.04
CA PRO A 334 7.98 12.68 7.12
C PRO A 334 7.11 12.76 5.84
N TYR A 335 6.08 11.91 5.71
CA TYR A 335 5.27 11.78 4.51
C TYR A 335 3.90 12.43 4.67
N ARG A 336 3.46 13.18 3.65
CA ARG A 336 2.06 13.56 3.46
C ARG A 336 1.37 12.50 2.61
N VAL A 337 0.31 11.90 3.14
CA VAL A 337 -0.37 10.72 2.61
C VAL A 337 -1.76 11.08 2.11
N THR A 338 -2.18 10.42 1.03
CA THR A 338 -3.57 10.44 0.55
C THR A 338 -4.05 9.01 0.34
N PHE A 339 -5.19 8.66 0.94
CA PHE A 339 -5.84 7.35 0.81
C PHE A 339 -6.80 7.33 -0.39
N HIS A 340 -6.23 7.25 -1.59
CA HIS A 340 -6.99 7.28 -2.83
C HIS A 340 -8.03 6.14 -2.93
N GLY A 341 -7.71 4.97 -2.39
CA GLY A 341 -8.56 3.78 -2.46
C GLY A 341 -9.83 3.83 -1.62
N LEU A 342 -9.99 4.82 -0.73
CA LEU A 342 -11.20 4.94 0.10
C LEU A 342 -12.31 5.75 -0.57
N GLY A 343 -11.98 6.63 -1.52
CA GLY A 343 -12.96 7.51 -2.16
C GLY A 343 -13.69 8.45 -1.18
N LEU A 344 -13.10 8.72 -0.02
CA LEU A 344 -13.63 9.60 1.03
C LEU A 344 -13.02 11.00 0.96
N ALA A 345 -13.79 11.99 1.40
CA ALA A 345 -13.26 13.33 1.61
C ALA A 345 -12.47 13.41 2.92
N THR A 346 -11.46 14.29 2.96
CA THR A 346 -10.68 14.57 4.17
C THR A 346 -11.26 15.81 4.89
N VAL A 347 -11.27 15.83 6.22
CA VAL A 347 -11.65 16.99 7.05
C VAL A 347 -10.63 17.35 8.12
#